data_AF-A0AAN8ZSP4-F1
#
_entry.id   AF-A0AAN8ZSP4-F1
#
_cell.length_a   1.000
_cell.length_b   1.000
_cell.length_c   1.000
_cell.angle_alpha   90.00
_cell.angle_beta   90.00
_cell.angle_gamma   90.00
#
_symmetry.space_group_name_H-M   'P 1'
#
loop_
_entity.id
_entity.type
_entity.pdbx_description
1 polymer ?
#
loop_
_entity_poly.entity_id
_entity_poly.type
_entity_poly.pdbx_seq_one_letter_code
_entity_poly.pdbx_strand_id
1 'polypeptide(L)'
;MRLAADEDRHLNTQRAPATKKIAMLELAMSQINKHNLIEGFLEANVLSALTDWLAPMPDRSLPAAKIREQVIKWLLQLPPLSQDMLKTSGIGKAIMYLYKHPKECKLNKERCGKLISMWSRPIFNNSDDFKSLTKEERYERDREQQEKAGTNKREETQYDESGKPLRPGDPGWCYRARVPLPSNKDYITRPKWQSDVEIKRGRKKEVSRIDKQMRAFKEKKRLGKAQRAVKISIEGRNMAL
;
A
#
# COMPACT_ATOMS: atom_id res chain seq x y z
N MET A 1 -2.15 5.85 27.06
CA MET A 1 -2.52 4.67 26.25
C MET A 1 -2.18 3.36 26.96
N ARG A 2 -0.92 3.08 27.32
CA ARG A 2 -0.54 1.83 28.03
C ARG A 2 -1.31 1.60 29.34
N LEU A 3 -1.36 2.61 30.21
CA LEU A 3 -2.14 2.55 31.46
C LEU A 3 -3.60 2.13 31.24
N ALA A 4 -4.27 2.68 30.22
CA ALA A 4 -5.65 2.29 29.91
C ALA A 4 -5.78 0.83 29.46
N ALA A 5 -4.76 0.27 28.81
CA ALA A 5 -4.73 -1.15 28.45
C ALA A 5 -4.51 -2.04 29.67
N ASP A 6 -3.60 -1.65 30.57
CA ASP A 6 -3.30 -2.38 31.80
C ASP A 6 -4.49 -2.38 32.77
N GLU A 7 -5.14 -1.22 32.96
CA GLU A 7 -6.36 -1.10 33.76
C GLU A 7 -7.49 -1.98 33.21
N ASP A 8 -7.72 -1.95 31.90
CA ASP A 8 -8.74 -2.81 31.27
C ASP A 8 -8.42 -4.30 31.42
N ARG A 9 -7.14 -4.69 31.37
CA ARG A 9 -6.73 -6.07 31.64
C ARG A 9 -7.02 -6.46 33.08
N HIS A 10 -6.69 -5.59 34.04
CA HIS A 10 -6.98 -5.83 35.45
C HIS A 10 -8.50 -5.94 35.71
N LEU A 11 -9.29 -5.02 35.19
CA LEU A 11 -10.75 -5.06 35.29
C LEU A 11 -11.32 -6.34 34.66
N ASN A 12 -10.81 -6.78 33.50
CA ASN A 12 -11.24 -8.03 32.88
C ASN A 12 -10.91 -9.25 33.76
N THR A 13 -9.74 -9.30 34.41
CA THR A 13 -9.42 -10.39 35.35
C THR A 13 -10.38 -10.43 36.55
N GLN A 14 -10.86 -9.26 36.99
CA GLN A 14 -11.86 -9.12 38.05
C GLN A 14 -13.29 -9.32 37.56
N ARG A 15 -13.50 -9.62 36.27
CA ARG A 15 -14.82 -9.67 35.61
C ARG A 15 -15.62 -8.37 35.72
N ALA A 16 -14.92 -7.24 35.88
CA ALA A 16 -15.50 -5.92 35.87
C ALA A 16 -15.52 -5.33 34.45
N PRO A 17 -16.43 -4.38 34.14
CA PRO A 17 -16.45 -3.70 32.84
C PRO A 17 -15.15 -2.94 32.55
N ALA A 18 -14.46 -3.32 31.48
CA ALA A 18 -13.21 -2.72 31.01
C ALA A 18 -13.48 -1.63 29.96
N THR A 19 -13.65 -0.38 30.40
CA THR A 19 -14.07 0.75 29.55
C THR A 19 -12.99 1.81 29.32
N LYS A 20 -11.78 1.63 29.84
CA LYS A 20 -10.72 2.65 29.82
C LYS A 20 -10.16 2.87 28.43
N LYS A 21 -9.89 1.79 27.67
CA LYS A 21 -9.42 1.94 26.27
C LYS A 21 -10.48 2.62 25.40
N ILE A 22 -11.75 2.23 25.52
CA ILE A 22 -12.82 2.79 24.67
C ILE A 22 -13.07 4.26 25.00
N ALA A 23 -12.99 4.66 26.27
CA ALA A 23 -13.10 6.06 26.69
C ALA A 23 -11.93 6.92 26.16
N MET A 24 -10.71 6.39 26.15
CA MET A 24 -9.53 7.10 25.64
C MET A 24 -9.44 7.09 24.10
N LEU A 25 -10.16 6.20 23.41
CA LEU A 25 -9.99 5.95 21.98
C LEU A 25 -10.16 7.21 21.12
N GLU A 26 -11.19 8.01 21.37
CA GLU A 26 -11.48 9.18 20.53
C GLU A 26 -10.40 10.25 20.68
N LEU A 27 -9.97 10.52 21.92
CA LEU A 27 -8.87 11.44 22.19
C LEU A 27 -7.56 10.93 21.57
N ALA A 28 -7.21 9.66 21.76
CA ALA A 28 -5.99 9.09 21.23
C ALA A 28 -5.96 9.15 19.69
N MET A 29 -7.04 8.71 19.03
CA MET A 29 -7.18 8.76 17.58
C MET A 29 -7.13 10.20 17.04
N SER A 30 -7.71 11.17 17.75
CA SER A 30 -7.66 12.59 17.36
C SER A 30 -6.24 13.15 17.31
N GLN A 31 -5.32 12.64 18.14
CA GLN A 31 -3.93 13.11 18.17
C GLN A 31 -3.07 12.37 17.16
N ILE A 32 -3.15 11.04 17.09
CA ILE A 32 -2.27 10.25 16.20
C ILE A 32 -2.66 10.38 14.71
N ASN A 33 -3.87 10.83 14.40
CA ASN A 33 -4.30 11.12 13.02
C ASN A 33 -3.70 12.43 12.47
N LYS A 34 -3.07 13.27 13.31
CA LYS A 34 -2.49 14.54 12.86
C LYS A 34 -1.19 14.28 12.10
N HIS A 35 -1.19 14.55 10.79
CA HIS A 35 -0.07 14.21 9.90
C HIS A 35 1.30 14.75 10.38
N ASN A 36 1.32 15.97 10.94
CA ASN A 36 2.53 16.60 11.47
C ASN A 36 3.06 15.96 12.75
N LEU A 37 2.26 15.14 13.45
CA LEU A 37 2.66 14.47 14.68
C LEU A 37 2.96 12.98 14.47
N ILE A 38 2.64 12.41 13.31
CA ILE A 38 2.79 10.97 13.04
C ILE A 38 4.23 10.51 13.30
N GLU A 39 5.21 11.23 12.76
CA GLU A 39 6.63 10.87 12.91
C GLU A 39 7.05 10.85 14.39
N GLY A 40 6.74 11.92 15.14
CA GLY A 40 7.05 11.98 16.57
C GLY A 40 6.35 10.89 17.40
N PHE A 41 5.11 10.51 17.05
CA PHE A 41 4.44 9.40 17.70
C PHE A 41 5.06 8.04 17.36
N LEU A 42 5.53 7.85 16.13
CA LEU A 42 6.24 6.63 15.73
C LEU A 42 7.57 6.51 16.46
N GLU A 43 8.34 7.60 16.58
CA GLU A 43 9.58 7.66 17.36
C GLU A 43 9.33 7.37 18.85
N ALA A 44 8.22 7.87 19.41
CA ALA A 44 7.79 7.56 20.77
C ALA A 44 7.22 6.12 20.94
N ASN A 45 7.35 5.27 19.92
CA ASN A 45 6.89 3.88 19.91
C ASN A 45 5.39 3.72 20.25
N VAL A 46 4.54 4.61 19.70
CA VAL A 46 3.08 4.51 19.83
C VAL A 46 2.54 3.15 19.36
N LEU A 47 3.22 2.54 18.38
CA LEU A 47 2.86 1.24 17.83
C LEU A 47 2.86 0.15 18.91
N SER A 48 3.80 0.17 19.86
CA SER A 48 3.79 -0.77 20.99
C SER A 48 2.54 -0.60 21.85
N ALA A 49 2.14 0.64 22.16
CA ALA A 49 0.91 0.87 22.92
C ALA A 49 -0.34 0.42 22.16
N LEU A 50 -0.35 0.54 20.84
CA LEU A 50 -1.41 0.02 19.98
C LEU A 50 -1.41 -1.51 19.91
N THR A 51 -0.24 -2.15 19.93
CA THR A 51 -0.13 -3.60 20.07
C THR A 51 -0.79 -4.07 21.36
N ASP A 52 -0.56 -3.39 22.49
CA ASP A 52 -1.18 -3.71 23.77
C ASP A 52 -2.72 -3.54 23.73
N TRP A 53 -3.19 -2.54 22.99
CA TRP A 53 -4.63 -2.31 22.78
C TRP A 53 -5.30 -3.39 21.92
N LEU A 54 -4.56 -3.97 20.97
CA LEU A 54 -5.03 -5.04 20.08
C LEU A 54 -4.80 -6.45 20.65
N ALA A 55 -3.97 -6.59 21.67
CA ALA A 55 -3.67 -7.87 22.29
C ALA A 55 -4.96 -8.51 22.85
N PRO A 56 -5.11 -9.84 22.77
CA PRO A 56 -6.25 -10.53 23.36
C PRO A 56 -6.34 -10.22 24.86
N MET A 57 -7.56 -10.11 25.35
CA MET A 57 -7.85 -9.91 26.77
C MET A 57 -7.50 -11.18 27.57
N PRO A 58 -7.34 -11.11 28.91
CA PRO A 58 -7.05 -12.28 29.75
C PRO A 58 -8.04 -13.44 29.59
N ASP A 59 -9.31 -13.14 29.34
CA ASP A 59 -10.37 -14.11 29.00
C ASP A 59 -10.32 -14.65 27.55
N ARG A 60 -9.26 -14.32 26.79
CA ARG A 60 -9.05 -14.62 25.37
C ARG A 60 -10.06 -13.98 24.42
N SER A 61 -10.87 -13.04 24.90
CA SER A 61 -11.73 -12.25 24.04
C SER A 61 -10.92 -11.24 23.24
N LEU A 62 -11.47 -10.85 22.09
CA LEU A 62 -10.90 -9.76 21.30
C LEU A 62 -11.26 -8.40 21.94
N PRO A 63 -10.37 -7.40 21.89
CA PRO A 63 -10.69 -6.02 22.26
C PRO A 63 -11.89 -5.48 21.50
N ALA A 64 -12.54 -4.43 22.01
CA ALA A 64 -13.75 -3.87 21.41
C ALA A 64 -13.60 -3.59 19.90
N ALA A 65 -14.60 -3.98 19.09
CA ALA A 65 -14.53 -3.90 17.63
C ALA A 65 -14.23 -2.47 17.12
N LYS A 66 -14.75 -1.44 17.78
CA LYS A 66 -14.46 -0.02 17.46
C LYS A 66 -12.96 0.30 17.59
N ILE A 67 -12.28 -0.23 18.61
CA ILE A 67 -10.82 -0.08 18.78
C ILE A 67 -10.10 -0.74 17.61
N ARG A 68 -10.42 -2.01 17.34
CA ARG A 68 -9.76 -2.79 16.28
C ARG A 68 -9.91 -2.10 14.92
N GLU A 69 -11.12 -1.66 14.59
CA GLU A 69 -11.40 -0.97 13.33
C GLU A 69 -10.62 0.35 13.19
N GLN A 70 -10.63 1.21 14.21
CA GLN A 70 -9.95 2.51 14.15
C GLN A 70 -8.43 2.36 14.03
N VAL A 71 -7.83 1.43 14.80
CA VAL A 71 -6.39 1.15 14.72
C VAL A 71 -6.00 0.61 13.35
N ILE A 72 -6.75 -0.37 12.82
CA ILE A 72 -6.48 -0.94 11.49
C ILE A 72 -6.61 0.14 10.40
N LYS A 73 -7.62 1.01 10.47
CA LYS A 73 -7.80 2.11 9.52
C LYS A 73 -6.64 3.09 9.56
N TRP A 74 -6.20 3.49 10.75
CA TRP A 74 -5.07 4.40 10.91
C TRP A 74 -3.78 3.80 10.36
N LEU A 75 -3.49 2.52 10.68
CA LEU A 75 -2.32 1.81 10.15
C LEU A 75 -2.29 1.76 8.62
N LEU A 76 -3.45 1.68 7.96
CA LEU A 76 -3.55 1.70 6.49
C LEU A 76 -3.25 3.07 5.87
N GLN A 77 -3.34 4.15 6.65
CA GLN A 77 -3.05 5.51 6.19
C GLN A 77 -1.57 5.87 6.31
N LEU A 78 -0.81 5.10 7.09
CA LEU A 78 0.62 5.33 7.28
C LEU A 78 1.43 4.92 6.04
N PRO A 79 2.59 5.56 5.82
CA PRO A 79 3.59 4.99 4.91
C PRO A 79 4.01 3.59 5.37
N PRO A 80 4.54 2.74 4.47
CA PRO A 80 5.01 1.41 4.83
C PRO A 80 6.00 1.46 6.01
N LEU A 81 5.66 0.76 7.09
CA LEU A 81 6.49 0.70 8.28
C LEU A 81 7.78 -0.07 7.99
N SER A 82 8.91 0.39 8.54
CA SER A 82 10.18 -0.32 8.44
C SER A 82 10.14 -1.65 9.21
N GLN A 83 10.97 -2.61 8.81
CA GLN A 83 11.04 -3.92 9.46
C GLN A 83 11.39 -3.81 10.95
N ASP A 84 12.25 -2.85 11.32
CA ASP A 84 12.66 -2.65 12.70
C ASP A 84 11.50 -2.16 13.56
N MET A 85 10.71 -1.20 13.07
CA MET A 85 9.51 -0.71 13.76
C MET A 85 8.48 -1.83 13.95
N LEU A 86 8.31 -2.72 12.96
CA LEU A 86 7.41 -3.86 13.07
C LEU A 86 7.90 -4.89 14.10
N LYS A 87 9.21 -5.14 14.18
CA LYS A 87 9.83 -6.08 15.13
C LYS A 87 9.77 -5.54 16.57
N THR A 88 10.15 -4.28 16.78
CA THR A 88 10.23 -3.67 18.12
C THR A 88 8.84 -3.42 18.72
N SER A 89 7.87 -2.99 17.91
CA SER A 89 6.51 -2.73 18.39
C SER A 89 5.65 -3.99 18.53
N GLY A 90 5.97 -5.06 17.79
CA GLY A 90 5.15 -6.28 17.75
C GLY A 90 3.82 -6.13 17.00
N ILE A 91 3.54 -4.99 16.37
CA ILE A 91 2.24 -4.69 15.77
C ILE A 91 1.86 -5.67 14.65
N GLY A 92 2.85 -6.15 13.89
CA GLY A 92 2.64 -7.15 12.84
C GLY A 92 2.05 -8.46 13.37
N LYS A 93 2.46 -8.89 14.56
CA LYS A 93 1.93 -10.10 15.21
C LYS A 93 0.47 -9.91 15.64
N ALA A 94 0.15 -8.74 16.20
CA ALA A 94 -1.23 -8.40 16.58
C ALA A 94 -2.16 -8.36 15.36
N ILE A 95 -1.74 -7.73 14.26
CA ILE A 95 -2.52 -7.70 13.01
C ILE A 95 -2.69 -9.09 12.40
N MET A 96 -1.65 -9.93 12.41
CA MET A 96 -1.74 -11.32 11.98
C MET A 96 -2.73 -12.13 12.83
N TYR A 97 -2.74 -11.90 14.15
CA TYR A 97 -3.70 -12.55 15.05
C TYR A 97 -5.14 -12.16 14.70
N LEU A 98 -5.44 -10.87 14.51
CA LEU A 98 -6.77 -10.40 14.10
C LEU A 98 -7.20 -10.97 12.74
N TYR A 99 -6.28 -11.02 11.77
CA TYR A 99 -6.52 -11.61 10.45
C TYR A 99 -6.99 -13.07 10.54
N LYS A 100 -6.30 -13.87 11.37
CA LYS A 100 -6.60 -15.30 11.54
C LYS A 100 -7.77 -15.58 12.48
N HIS A 101 -8.16 -14.64 13.33
CA HIS A 101 -9.16 -14.90 14.37
C HIS A 101 -10.56 -15.17 13.77
N PRO A 102 -11.27 -16.25 14.17
CA PRO A 102 -12.56 -16.61 13.56
C PRO A 102 -13.64 -15.56 13.79
N LYS A 103 -13.66 -14.91 14.97
CA LYS A 103 -14.66 -13.90 15.36
C LYS A 103 -14.33 -12.46 14.92
N GLU A 104 -13.34 -12.26 14.05
CA GLU A 104 -13.07 -10.93 13.48
C GLU A 104 -13.98 -10.66 12.27
N CYS A 105 -14.38 -9.40 12.10
CA CYS A 105 -15.20 -8.96 10.97
C CYS A 105 -14.47 -9.14 9.63
N LYS A 106 -15.21 -9.57 8.60
CA LYS A 106 -14.68 -9.76 7.23
C LYS A 106 -13.94 -8.52 6.71
N LEU A 107 -14.53 -7.34 6.89
CA LEU A 107 -13.93 -6.08 6.45
C LEU A 107 -12.60 -5.79 7.15
N ASN A 108 -12.51 -6.09 8.45
CA ASN A 108 -11.26 -5.94 9.19
C ASN A 108 -10.22 -6.98 8.75
N LYS A 109 -10.62 -8.23 8.48
CA LYS A 109 -9.72 -9.25 7.93
C LYS A 109 -9.14 -8.83 6.58
N GLU A 110 -9.95 -8.29 5.67
CA GLU A 110 -9.47 -7.78 4.38
C GLU A 110 -8.44 -6.66 4.57
N ARG A 111 -8.71 -5.71 5.47
CA ARG A 111 -7.78 -4.62 5.81
C ARG A 111 -6.48 -5.14 6.44
N CYS A 112 -6.56 -6.09 7.37
CA CYS A 112 -5.39 -6.75 7.94
C CYS A 112 -4.58 -7.48 6.86
N GLY A 113 -5.23 -8.17 5.92
CA GLY A 113 -4.57 -8.84 4.80
C GLY A 113 -3.79 -7.86 3.92
N LYS A 114 -4.34 -6.67 3.66
CA LYS A 114 -3.64 -5.59 2.96
C LYS A 114 -2.39 -5.11 3.71
N LEU A 115 -2.50 -4.88 5.02
CA LEU A 115 -1.36 -4.48 5.87
C LEU A 115 -0.27 -5.56 5.87
N ILE A 116 -0.65 -6.83 6.06
CA ILE A 116 0.28 -7.96 6.06
C ILE A 116 0.99 -8.06 4.71
N SER A 117 0.26 -7.95 3.60
CA SER A 117 0.86 -7.95 2.27
C SER A 117 1.85 -6.80 2.11
N MET A 118 1.45 -5.58 2.44
CA MET A 118 2.30 -4.38 2.34
C MET A 118 3.60 -4.52 3.14
N TRP A 119 3.52 -5.01 4.37
CA TRP A 119 4.68 -5.13 5.27
C TRP A 119 5.58 -6.32 4.97
N SER A 120 5.04 -7.42 4.46
CA SER A 120 5.81 -8.64 4.15
C SER A 120 6.53 -8.56 2.81
N ARG A 121 6.05 -7.75 1.87
CA ARG A 121 6.63 -7.61 0.52
C ARG A 121 8.12 -7.31 0.48
N PRO A 122 8.65 -6.31 1.22
CA PRO A 122 10.09 -6.06 1.25
C PRO A 122 10.90 -7.21 1.83
N ILE A 123 10.28 -8.07 2.66
CA ILE A 123 10.94 -9.24 3.25
C ILE A 123 11.13 -10.34 2.19
N PHE A 124 10.10 -10.55 1.35
CA PHE A 124 10.11 -11.60 0.31
C PHE A 124 10.56 -11.11 -1.06
N ASN A 125 11.04 -9.86 -1.17
CA ASN A 125 11.37 -9.19 -2.43
C ASN A 125 10.21 -9.22 -3.47
N ASN A 126 8.96 -9.17 -2.97
CA ASN A 126 7.76 -9.19 -3.81
C ASN A 126 7.34 -7.75 -4.14
N SER A 127 7.47 -7.32 -5.40
CA SER A 127 7.05 -5.98 -5.83
C SER A 127 5.57 -5.91 -6.19
N ASP A 128 4.90 -4.81 -5.79
CA ASP A 128 3.57 -4.43 -6.31
C ASP A 128 3.67 -3.46 -7.50
N ASP A 129 4.87 -2.97 -7.77
CA ASP A 129 5.09 -1.99 -8.81
C ASP A 129 5.28 -2.71 -10.15
N PHE A 130 4.17 -3.05 -10.80
CA PHE A 130 4.19 -3.59 -12.16
C PHE A 130 4.87 -2.64 -13.17
N LYS A 131 5.09 -1.36 -12.80
CA LYS A 131 5.82 -0.39 -13.61
C LYS A 131 7.34 -0.59 -13.55
N SER A 132 7.87 -1.15 -12.47
CA SER A 132 9.29 -1.50 -12.35
C SER A 132 9.63 -2.82 -13.02
N LEU A 133 8.61 -3.65 -13.31
CA LEU A 133 8.78 -4.91 -14.02
C LEU A 133 9.30 -4.61 -15.44
N THR A 134 10.46 -5.18 -15.76
CA THR A 134 11.08 -5.05 -17.09
C THR A 134 10.17 -5.66 -18.16
N LYS A 135 10.46 -5.33 -19.42
CA LYS A 135 9.68 -5.85 -20.55
C LYS A 135 9.77 -7.38 -20.61
N GLU A 136 10.94 -7.91 -20.27
CA GLU A 136 11.29 -9.32 -20.24
C GLU A 136 10.56 -10.04 -19.11
N GLU A 137 10.60 -9.52 -17.87
CA GLU A 137 9.88 -10.09 -16.72
C GLU A 137 8.35 -10.09 -16.91
N ARG A 138 7.80 -9.09 -17.63
CA ARG A 138 6.37 -9.10 -18.02
C ARG A 138 6.06 -10.23 -18.99
N TYR A 139 6.93 -10.44 -19.99
CA TYR A 139 6.75 -11.48 -21.00
C TYR A 139 6.84 -12.88 -20.38
N GLU A 140 7.78 -13.10 -19.46
CA GLU A 140 7.91 -14.36 -18.73
C GLU A 140 6.68 -14.66 -17.87
N ARG A 141 6.13 -13.65 -17.18
CA ARG A 141 4.91 -13.81 -16.38
C ARG A 141 3.70 -14.18 -17.24
N ASP A 142 3.52 -13.52 -18.38
CA ASP A 142 2.44 -13.84 -19.34
C ASP A 142 2.60 -15.29 -19.87
N ARG A 143 3.85 -15.73 -20.13
CA ARG A 143 4.17 -17.10 -20.54
C ARG A 143 3.85 -18.13 -19.43
N GLU A 144 4.24 -17.87 -18.20
CA GLU A 144 3.90 -18.75 -17.06
C GLU A 144 2.39 -18.86 -16.84
N GLN A 145 1.65 -17.76 -17.01
CA GLN A 145 0.19 -17.77 -16.92
C GLN A 145 -0.43 -18.62 -18.03
N GLN A 146 0.12 -18.60 -19.26
CA GLN A 146 -0.30 -19.51 -20.33
C GLN A 146 -0.10 -20.99 -19.97
N GLU A 147 1.06 -21.33 -19.43
CA GLU A 147 1.39 -22.70 -19.03
C GLU A 147 0.43 -23.21 -17.94
N LYS A 148 0.14 -22.37 -16.94
CA LYS A 148 -0.81 -22.69 -15.84
C LYS A 148 -2.28 -22.70 -16.29
N ALA A 149 -2.66 -21.90 -17.28
CA ALA A 149 -4.00 -21.92 -17.86
C ALA A 149 -4.23 -23.17 -18.75
N GLY A 150 -3.16 -23.74 -19.30
CA GLY A 150 -3.19 -24.97 -20.10
C GLY A 150 -3.43 -26.24 -19.30
N THR A 151 -3.00 -26.30 -18.04
CA THR A 151 -3.19 -27.48 -17.18
C THR A 151 -4.63 -27.65 -16.69
N ASN A 152 -5.36 -26.55 -16.49
CA ASN A 152 -6.79 -26.58 -16.10
C ASN A 152 -7.75 -26.91 -17.25
N LYS A 153 -7.26 -27.14 -18.48
CA LYS A 153 -8.10 -27.49 -19.66
C LYS A 153 -8.47 -28.98 -19.75
N ARG A 154 -7.91 -29.86 -18.91
CA ARG A 154 -7.99 -31.32 -19.12
C ARG A 154 -9.22 -32.02 -18.54
N GLU A 155 -10.07 -31.33 -17.80
CA GLU A 155 -11.22 -31.97 -17.16
C GLU A 155 -12.51 -31.38 -17.74
N GLU A 156 -13.17 -32.11 -18.65
CA GLU A 156 -14.65 -32.18 -18.83
C GLU A 156 -15.10 -32.67 -20.22
N THR A 157 -14.19 -32.97 -21.15
CA THR A 157 -14.57 -33.75 -22.34
C THR A 157 -14.72 -35.21 -21.91
N GLN A 158 -15.95 -35.71 -21.83
CA GLN A 158 -16.21 -37.13 -21.63
C GLN A 158 -15.84 -37.87 -22.92
N TYR A 159 -14.97 -38.86 -22.80
CA TYR A 159 -14.53 -39.69 -23.90
C TYR A 159 -15.20 -41.07 -23.79
N ASP A 160 -15.45 -41.72 -24.93
CA ASP A 160 -15.82 -43.13 -24.96
C ASP A 160 -14.63 -44.02 -24.56
N GLU A 161 -14.86 -45.33 -24.40
CA GLU A 161 -13.80 -46.31 -24.11
C GLU A 161 -12.69 -46.36 -25.19
N SER A 162 -12.95 -45.79 -26.38
CA SER A 162 -12.01 -45.65 -27.49
C SER A 162 -11.29 -44.30 -27.53
N GLY A 163 -11.49 -43.43 -26.52
CA GLY A 163 -10.85 -42.12 -26.42
C GLY A 163 -11.41 -41.03 -27.35
N LYS A 164 -12.58 -41.22 -27.96
CA LYS A 164 -13.26 -40.22 -28.79
C LYS A 164 -14.23 -39.40 -27.94
N PRO A 165 -14.35 -38.08 -28.19
CA PRO A 165 -15.28 -37.25 -27.44
C PRO A 165 -16.72 -37.70 -27.73
N LEU A 166 -17.50 -37.95 -26.67
CA LEU A 166 -18.92 -38.29 -26.79
C LEU A 166 -19.68 -37.16 -27.51
N ARG A 167 -20.76 -37.51 -28.21
CA ARG A 167 -21.67 -36.59 -28.92
C ARG A 167 -23.09 -36.70 -28.37
N PRO A 168 -23.96 -35.70 -28.61
CA PRO A 168 -25.38 -35.82 -28.27
C PRO A 168 -25.99 -37.08 -28.89
N GLY A 169 -26.43 -38.03 -28.06
CA GLY A 169 -26.97 -39.32 -28.49
C GLY A 169 -26.13 -40.54 -28.09
N ASP A 170 -24.86 -40.34 -27.74
CA ASP A 170 -23.99 -41.46 -27.35
C ASP A 170 -24.29 -41.94 -25.91
N PRO A 171 -24.15 -43.26 -25.63
CA PRO A 171 -24.26 -43.77 -24.28
C PRO A 171 -23.31 -43.05 -23.32
N GLY A 172 -23.84 -42.54 -22.21
CA GLY A 172 -23.08 -41.74 -21.24
C GLY A 172 -23.04 -40.23 -21.54
N TRP A 173 -23.64 -39.76 -22.65
CA TRP A 173 -23.78 -38.33 -22.92
C TRP A 173 -24.73 -37.66 -21.92
N CYS A 174 -24.21 -36.69 -21.17
CA CYS A 174 -25.01 -35.92 -20.23
C CYS A 174 -25.74 -34.75 -20.92
N TYR A 175 -27.07 -34.80 -21.00
CA TYR A 175 -27.91 -33.77 -21.63
C TYR A 175 -28.12 -32.50 -20.79
N ARG A 176 -27.48 -32.39 -19.62
CA ARG A 176 -27.56 -31.16 -18.81
C ARG A 176 -26.80 -30.03 -19.49
N ALA A 177 -27.33 -28.80 -19.39
CA ALA A 177 -26.64 -27.61 -19.86
C ALA A 177 -25.25 -27.51 -19.20
N ARG A 178 -24.19 -27.42 -20.01
CA ARG A 178 -22.84 -27.20 -19.51
C ARG A 178 -22.65 -25.71 -19.21
N VAL A 179 -21.97 -25.42 -18.09
CA VAL A 179 -21.54 -24.07 -17.78
C VAL A 179 -20.47 -23.67 -18.80
N PRO A 180 -20.62 -22.54 -19.52
CA PRO A 180 -19.59 -22.08 -20.43
C PRO A 180 -18.27 -21.86 -19.68
N LEU A 181 -17.21 -22.52 -20.14
CA LEU A 181 -15.88 -22.28 -19.62
C LEU A 181 -15.43 -20.85 -20.00
N PRO A 182 -14.83 -20.10 -19.07
CA PRO A 182 -14.22 -18.81 -19.39
C PRO A 182 -13.22 -18.98 -20.54
N SER A 183 -13.39 -18.18 -21.60
CA SER A 183 -12.49 -18.19 -22.74
C SER A 183 -11.16 -17.50 -22.36
N ASN A 184 -10.06 -18.26 -22.25
CA ASN A 184 -8.71 -17.72 -22.05
C ASN A 184 -8.10 -17.08 -23.32
N LYS A 185 -8.93 -16.44 -24.17
CA LYS A 185 -8.45 -15.69 -25.34
C LYS A 185 -7.94 -14.33 -24.88
N ASP A 186 -6.88 -14.35 -24.09
CA ASP A 186 -6.19 -13.13 -23.70
C ASP A 186 -5.33 -12.65 -24.88
N TYR A 187 -5.22 -11.32 -25.03
CA TYR A 187 -4.38 -10.69 -26.05
C TYR A 187 -2.90 -10.89 -25.70
N ILE A 188 -2.35 -12.07 -26.00
CA ILE A 188 -0.99 -12.44 -25.60
C ILE A 188 0.03 -12.14 -26.70
N THR A 189 -0.41 -12.06 -27.96
CA THR A 189 0.44 -11.65 -29.08
C THR A 189 0.64 -10.14 -29.04
N ARG A 190 1.60 -9.69 -28.23
CA ARG A 190 2.04 -8.29 -28.21
C ARG A 190 2.86 -8.03 -29.48
N PRO A 191 2.45 -7.12 -30.38
CA PRO A 191 3.25 -6.78 -31.55
C PRO A 191 4.63 -6.31 -31.09
N LYS A 192 5.67 -6.75 -31.82
CA LYS A 192 7.03 -6.30 -31.55
C LYS A 192 7.10 -4.79 -31.79
N TRP A 193 7.55 -4.05 -30.79
CA TRP A 193 7.82 -2.63 -30.91
C TRP A 193 8.88 -2.40 -31.98
N GLN A 194 8.71 -1.38 -32.82
CA GLN A 194 9.64 -1.06 -33.90
C GLN A 194 10.93 -0.35 -33.40
N SER A 195 10.96 0.06 -32.14
CA SER A 195 12.10 0.76 -31.54
C SER A 195 12.36 0.32 -30.10
N ASP A 196 13.62 0.05 -29.77
CA ASP A 196 14.07 -0.32 -28.42
C ASP A 196 14.51 0.88 -27.57
N VAL A 197 14.18 2.10 -28.00
CA VAL A 197 14.51 3.32 -27.23
C VAL A 197 13.61 3.40 -26.00
N GLU A 198 14.21 3.20 -24.82
CA GLU A 198 13.53 3.46 -23.55
C GLU A 198 13.10 4.92 -23.48
N ILE A 199 11.79 5.17 -23.42
CA ILE A 199 11.23 6.49 -23.12
C ILE A 199 11.46 6.75 -21.63
N LYS A 200 12.72 6.96 -21.23
CA LYS A 200 13.04 7.45 -19.89
C LYS A 200 12.39 8.82 -19.75
N ARG A 201 11.39 8.90 -18.86
CA ARG A 201 10.75 10.15 -18.47
C ARG A 201 11.83 11.13 -18.03
N GLY A 202 12.04 12.16 -18.85
CA GLY A 202 12.76 13.37 -18.52
C GLY A 202 14.20 13.19 -18.04
N ARG A 203 15.15 12.93 -18.96
CA ARG A 203 16.49 13.52 -18.74
C ARG A 203 16.27 15.03 -18.68
N LYS A 204 16.54 15.66 -17.53
CA LYS A 204 16.62 17.13 -17.46
C LYS A 204 17.51 17.56 -18.62
N LYS A 205 16.97 18.37 -19.54
CA LYS A 205 17.71 18.88 -20.70
C LYS A 205 19.04 19.43 -20.16
N GLU A 206 20.16 18.81 -20.51
CA GLU A 206 21.45 19.31 -20.06
C GLU A 206 21.57 20.74 -20.58
N VAL A 207 21.80 21.67 -19.66
CA VAL A 207 21.75 23.10 -19.97
C VAL A 207 22.91 23.41 -20.91
N SER A 208 22.59 23.72 -22.17
CA SER A 208 23.58 23.99 -23.21
C SER A 208 24.49 25.16 -22.80
N ARG A 209 25.71 25.19 -23.31
CA ARG A 209 26.65 26.31 -23.08
C ARG A 209 26.04 27.65 -23.48
N ILE A 210 25.19 27.66 -24.52
CA ILE A 210 24.43 28.83 -24.98
C ILE A 210 23.39 29.26 -23.92
N ASP A 211 22.66 28.30 -23.33
CA ASP A 211 21.66 28.59 -22.29
C ASP A 211 22.30 29.19 -21.03
N LYS A 212 23.50 28.74 -20.66
CA LYS A 212 24.29 29.31 -19.56
C LYS A 212 24.69 30.76 -19.85
N GLN A 213 25.18 31.06 -21.06
CA GLN A 213 25.54 32.42 -21.46
C GLN A 213 24.32 33.36 -21.52
N MET A 214 23.19 32.89 -22.02
CA MET A 214 21.93 33.64 -22.06
C MET A 214 21.42 34.00 -20.65
N ARG A 215 21.54 33.08 -19.68
CA ARG A 215 21.21 33.37 -18.28
C ARG A 215 22.15 34.43 -17.68
N ALA A 216 23.45 34.27 -17.87
CA ALA A 216 24.44 35.24 -17.37
C ALA A 216 24.22 36.65 -17.96
N PHE A 217 23.85 36.74 -19.24
CA PHE A 217 23.53 38.03 -19.88
C PHE A 217 22.27 38.67 -19.30
N LYS A 218 21.20 37.88 -19.08
CA LYS A 218 19.97 38.36 -18.43
C LYS A 218 20.23 38.84 -17.00
N GLU A 219 21.07 38.13 -16.27
CA GLU A 219 21.43 38.49 -14.89
C GLU A 219 22.24 39.78 -14.83
N LYS A 220 23.26 39.94 -15.70
CA LYS A 220 23.98 41.21 -15.87
C LYS A 220 23.04 42.38 -16.22
N LYS A 221 22.08 42.15 -17.13
CA LYS A 221 21.09 43.18 -17.50
C LYS A 221 20.17 43.55 -16.34
N ARG A 222 19.83 42.60 -15.46
CA ARG A 222 19.02 42.84 -14.26
C ARG A 222 19.80 43.67 -13.23
N LEU A 223 21.05 43.30 -12.96
CA LEU A 223 21.94 44.03 -12.04
C LEU A 223 22.25 45.45 -12.54
N GLY A 224 22.47 45.63 -13.85
CA GLY A 224 22.67 46.95 -14.44
C GLY A 224 21.43 47.87 -14.37
N LYS A 225 20.21 47.30 -14.33
CA LYS A 225 18.98 48.08 -14.10
C LYS A 225 18.83 48.57 -12.65
N ALA A 226 19.43 47.88 -11.68
CA ALA A 226 19.38 48.25 -10.27
C ALA A 226 20.31 49.43 -9.92
N GLN A 227 21.30 49.73 -10.78
CA GLN A 227 22.24 50.85 -10.59
C GLN A 227 21.88 52.12 -11.38
N ARG A 228 20.59 52.36 -11.66
CA ARG A 228 20.19 53.66 -12.18
C ARG A 228 20.31 54.70 -11.07
N ALA A 229 21.21 55.66 -11.25
CA ALA A 229 21.38 56.81 -10.38
C ALA A 229 20.03 57.52 -10.16
N VAL A 230 19.61 57.65 -8.89
CA VAL A 230 18.46 58.44 -8.49
C VAL A 230 18.78 59.90 -8.83
N LYS A 231 17.86 60.60 -9.52
CA LYS A 231 17.99 62.05 -9.73
C LYS A 231 17.91 62.74 -8.37
N ILE A 232 19.04 63.31 -7.93
CA ILE A 232 19.14 64.11 -6.71
C ILE A 232 18.23 65.34 -6.88
N SER A 233 17.27 65.51 -5.97
CA SER A 233 16.39 66.69 -5.93
C SER A 233 17.07 67.79 -5.12
N ILE A 234 17.18 68.99 -5.71
CA ILE A 234 17.80 70.17 -5.09
C ILE A 234 17.01 70.69 -3.87
N GLU A 235 15.73 70.33 -3.72
CA GLU A 235 14.91 70.68 -2.55
C GLU A 235 15.03 69.69 -1.37
N GLY A 236 15.94 68.70 -1.45
CA GLY A 236 16.28 67.82 -0.32
C GLY A 236 15.27 66.73 0.05
N ARG A 237 14.17 66.55 -0.70
CA ARG A 237 13.07 65.65 -0.31
C ARG A 237 13.30 64.13 -0.52
N ASN A 238 14.42 63.71 -1.13
CA ASN A 238 14.71 62.29 -1.41
C ASN A 238 16.17 61.92 -1.13
N MET A 239 16.73 62.40 -0.01
CA MET A 239 18.00 61.89 0.49
C MET A 239 17.71 60.62 1.31
N ALA A 240 18.33 59.49 0.95
CA ALA A 240 18.25 58.27 1.74
C ALA A 240 19.03 58.46 3.04
N LEU A 241 18.37 58.25 4.19
CA LEU A 241 19.04 57.98 5.47
C LEU A 241 19.58 56.56 5.48
#